data_AF-A0A0S8HN86-F1
#
_entry.id   AF-A0A0S8HN86-F1
#
_cell.length_a   1.000
_cell.length_b   1.000
_cell.length_c   1.000
_cell.angle_alpha   90.00
_cell.angle_beta   90.00
_cell.angle_gamma   90.00
#
_symmetry.space_group_name_H-M   'P 1'
#
loop_
_entity.id
_entity.type
_entity.pdbx_description
1 polymer ?
#
loop_
_entity_poly.entity_id
_entity_poly.type
_entity_poly.pdbx_seq_one_letter_code
_entity_poly.pdbx_strand_id
1 'polypeptide(L)'
;MLAGDIKRLIVRGKIYDLGQPYFSGMPHHPNHPPFAFVLTKKHGDVMYPNEVSAANCLFTTGGHTGTHLDSRGHVSHRGRVYGNLKAERVQSYGGGLKGVGIDTTPPVVRRGILLDVAGALGKRVLPNAFPVGRRELEAAAKKERVTLRSGDVVLVRTGWARYWKDPVKFVATEKGAPGVILDGAEW
;
A
#
# COMPACT_ATOMS: atom_id res chain seq x y z
N MET A 1 -6.38 -19.13 16.00
CA MET A 1 -7.46 -18.53 15.18
C MET A 1 -7.15 -18.49 13.67
N LEU A 2 -5.90 -18.35 13.20
CA LEU A 2 -5.57 -18.23 11.75
C LEU A 2 -5.92 -19.44 10.87
N ALA A 3 -5.75 -20.69 11.33
CA ALA A 3 -5.85 -21.86 10.46
C ALA A 3 -7.28 -22.15 9.95
N GLY A 4 -8.31 -21.83 10.75
CA GLY A 4 -9.71 -22.09 10.40
C GLY A 4 -10.26 -21.15 9.32
N ASP A 5 -9.92 -19.87 9.41
CA ASP A 5 -10.38 -18.86 8.45
C ASP A 5 -9.64 -18.97 7.11
N ILE A 6 -8.32 -19.22 7.14
CA ILE A 6 -7.53 -19.45 5.92
C ILE A 6 -8.07 -20.68 5.16
N LYS A 7 -8.33 -21.79 5.86
CA LYS A 7 -8.93 -22.98 5.25
C LYS A 7 -10.35 -22.78 4.74
N ARG A 8 -11.08 -21.75 5.19
CA ARG A 8 -12.41 -21.42 4.65
C ARG A 8 -12.34 -20.48 3.44
N LEU A 9 -11.35 -19.58 3.41
CA LEU A 9 -11.17 -18.60 2.33
C LEU A 9 -10.44 -19.21 1.12
N ILE A 10 -9.44 -20.06 1.35
CA ILE A 10 -8.56 -20.60 0.31
C ILE A 10 -8.95 -22.06 0.00
N VAL A 11 -10.13 -22.25 -0.59
CA VAL A 11 -10.57 -23.59 -1.04
C VAL A 11 -10.95 -23.58 -2.52
N ARG A 12 -11.63 -22.53 -2.97
CA ARG A 12 -12.03 -22.27 -4.37
C ARG A 12 -11.98 -20.78 -4.72
N GLY A 13 -11.14 -20.03 -4.00
CA GLY A 13 -11.12 -18.57 -4.06
C GLY A 13 -10.56 -18.04 -5.38
N LYS A 14 -11.17 -16.99 -5.92
CA LYS A 14 -10.55 -16.17 -6.96
C LYS A 14 -9.43 -15.35 -6.32
N ILE A 15 -8.29 -15.30 -6.99
CA ILE A 15 -7.17 -14.47 -6.57
C ILE A 15 -7.31 -13.12 -7.29
N TYR A 16 -7.24 -12.05 -6.51
CA TYR A 16 -7.22 -10.68 -7.01
C TYR A 16 -5.89 -10.05 -6.60
N ASP A 17 -5.11 -9.62 -7.59
CA ASP A 17 -3.94 -8.80 -7.35
C ASP A 17 -4.38 -7.35 -7.10
N LEU A 18 -3.93 -6.78 -5.98
CA LEU A 18 -4.20 -5.39 -5.59
C LEU A 18 -2.99 -4.48 -5.80
N GLY A 19 -1.89 -5.04 -6.32
CA GLY A 19 -0.69 -4.33 -6.72
C GLY A 19 -0.93 -3.47 -7.95
N GLN A 20 -0.36 -2.26 -7.94
CA GLN A 20 -0.24 -1.45 -9.14
C GLN A 20 1.03 -1.85 -9.90
N PRO A 21 1.01 -1.87 -11.24
CA PRO A 21 2.19 -2.19 -12.03
C PRO A 21 3.27 -1.12 -11.88
N TYR A 22 4.52 -1.56 -11.78
CA TYR A 22 5.68 -0.69 -11.67
C TYR A 22 6.19 -0.32 -13.05
N PHE A 23 6.42 0.97 -13.29
CA PHE A 23 6.99 1.48 -14.53
C PHE A 23 7.76 2.78 -14.28
N SER A 24 8.79 3.06 -15.11
CA SER A 24 9.53 4.31 -15.02
C SER A 24 8.59 5.50 -15.25
N GLY A 25 8.57 6.45 -14.32
CA GLY A 25 7.64 7.58 -14.36
C GLY A 25 6.28 7.32 -13.70
N MET A 26 6.10 6.18 -13.01
CA MET A 26 4.89 5.93 -12.23
C MET A 26 4.68 6.94 -11.10
N PRO A 27 3.44 7.12 -10.62
CA PRO A 27 3.13 8.07 -9.57
C PRO A 27 3.93 7.80 -8.28
N HIS A 28 4.53 8.85 -7.72
CA HIS A 28 5.20 8.85 -6.42
C HIS A 28 5.11 10.23 -5.78
N HIS A 29 5.14 10.28 -4.44
CA HIS A 29 5.18 11.56 -3.74
C HIS A 29 6.55 12.24 -3.97
N PRO A 30 6.64 13.57 -4.18
CA PRO A 30 7.91 14.25 -4.47
C PRO A 30 9.01 14.09 -3.41
N ASN A 31 8.64 13.77 -2.16
CA ASN A 31 9.60 13.49 -1.09
C ASN A 31 10.23 12.08 -1.16
N HIS A 32 9.76 11.22 -2.06
CA HIS A 32 10.22 9.83 -2.16
C HIS A 32 11.08 9.66 -3.42
N PRO A 33 12.15 8.83 -3.38
CA PRO A 33 12.88 8.48 -4.59
C PRO A 33 11.95 7.82 -5.62
N PRO A 34 12.07 8.16 -6.92
CA PRO A 34 11.26 7.52 -7.95
C PRO A 34 11.66 6.06 -8.15
N PHE A 35 10.82 5.30 -8.83
CA PHE A 35 11.22 4.00 -9.37
C PHE A 35 12.02 4.19 -10.65
N ALA A 36 13.18 3.53 -10.71
CA ALA A 36 13.99 3.44 -11.90
C ALA A 36 14.26 1.97 -12.22
N PHE A 37 14.25 1.64 -13.51
CA PHE A 37 14.52 0.32 -14.03
C PHE A 37 15.32 0.42 -15.31
N VAL A 38 16.33 -0.44 -15.46
CA VAL A 38 17.11 -0.56 -16.69
C VAL A 38 17.60 -2.00 -16.86
N LEU A 39 17.60 -2.50 -18.10
CA LEU A 39 18.31 -3.74 -18.42
C LEU A 39 19.81 -3.46 -18.45
N THR A 40 20.58 -4.25 -17.72
CA THR A 40 22.05 -4.21 -17.72
C THR A 40 22.64 -5.21 -18.72
N LYS A 41 21.87 -6.25 -19.09
CA LYS A 41 22.22 -7.25 -20.09
C LYS A 41 20.97 -7.74 -20.81
N LYS A 42 21.07 -8.02 -22.10
CA LYS A 42 20.06 -8.72 -22.89
C LYS A 42 20.48 -10.17 -23.11
N HIS A 43 19.53 -11.01 -23.49
CA HIS A 43 19.83 -12.31 -24.08
C HIS A 43 20.73 -12.12 -25.30
N GLY A 44 21.73 -12.99 -25.46
CA GLY A 44 22.73 -12.91 -26.53
C GLY A 44 23.99 -12.09 -26.19
N ASP A 45 23.94 -11.15 -25.25
CA ASP A 45 25.12 -10.33 -24.91
C ASP A 45 26.22 -11.18 -24.23
N VAL A 46 25.82 -12.18 -23.45
CA VAL A 46 26.71 -13.20 -22.86
C VAL A 46 26.10 -14.57 -23.09
N MET A 47 26.87 -15.45 -23.73
CA MET A 47 26.47 -16.81 -24.08
C MET A 47 27.19 -17.81 -23.19
N TYR A 48 26.43 -18.75 -22.64
CA TYR A 48 26.92 -19.98 -22.02
C TYR A 48 26.84 -21.14 -23.02
N PRO A 49 27.49 -22.29 -22.74
CA PRO A 49 27.35 -23.49 -23.59
C PRO A 49 25.89 -23.89 -23.81
N ASN A 50 25.62 -24.54 -24.94
CA ASN A 50 24.29 -24.96 -25.39
C ASN A 50 23.29 -23.80 -25.58
N GLU A 51 23.79 -22.67 -26.11
CA GLU A 51 22.97 -21.49 -26.46
C GLU A 51 22.21 -20.84 -25.29
N VAL A 52 22.63 -21.12 -24.06
CA VAL A 52 22.03 -20.54 -22.87
C VAL A 52 22.46 -19.08 -22.71
N SER A 53 21.51 -18.17 -22.52
CA SER A 53 21.79 -16.77 -22.18
C SER A 53 20.77 -16.24 -21.18
N ALA A 54 21.12 -15.16 -20.50
CA ALA A 54 20.22 -14.50 -19.54
C ALA A 54 20.24 -12.99 -19.75
N ALA A 55 19.05 -12.37 -19.69
CA ALA A 55 18.94 -10.94 -19.45
C ALA A 55 19.13 -10.63 -17.96
N ASN A 56 19.61 -9.43 -17.65
CA ASN A 56 19.74 -8.96 -16.28
C ASN A 56 19.36 -7.47 -16.20
N CYS A 57 18.96 -7.02 -15.02
CA CYS A 57 18.47 -5.68 -14.78
C CYS A 57 19.01 -5.08 -13.48
N LEU A 58 18.95 -3.76 -13.40
CA LEU A 58 19.09 -2.99 -12.17
C LEU A 58 17.82 -2.20 -11.96
N PHE A 59 17.34 -2.16 -10.72
CA PHE A 59 16.23 -1.29 -10.33
C PHE A 59 16.49 -0.63 -8.99
N THR A 60 15.90 0.54 -8.81
CA THR A 60 15.85 1.26 -7.54
C THR A 60 14.41 1.68 -7.26
N THR A 61 14.02 1.72 -5.99
CA THR A 61 12.67 2.10 -5.58
C THR A 61 12.70 2.79 -4.23
N GLY A 62 11.87 3.81 -4.04
CA GLY A 62 11.61 4.37 -2.72
C GLY A 62 10.73 3.41 -1.90
N GLY A 63 10.92 3.37 -0.58
CA GLY A 63 10.12 2.52 0.33
C GLY A 63 8.61 2.83 0.36
N HIS A 64 8.19 3.92 -0.28
CA HIS A 64 6.83 4.44 -0.33
C HIS A 64 6.39 4.73 -1.78
N THR A 65 6.85 3.90 -2.72
CA THR A 65 6.57 4.01 -4.17
C THR A 65 5.80 2.77 -4.63
N GLY A 66 4.74 2.96 -5.44
CA GLY A 66 3.84 1.88 -5.84
C GLY A 66 2.89 1.44 -4.73
N THR A 67 2.29 0.26 -4.87
CA THR A 67 1.53 -0.38 -3.78
C THR A 67 2.51 -0.82 -2.69
N HIS A 68 2.41 -0.24 -1.49
CA HIS A 68 3.39 -0.44 -0.41
C HIS A 68 2.73 -0.61 0.95
N LEU A 69 3.55 -0.91 1.97
CA LEU A 69 3.18 -1.03 3.37
C LEU A 69 4.08 -0.13 4.22
N ASP A 70 3.47 0.74 5.01
CA ASP A 70 4.19 1.59 5.94
C ASP A 70 4.49 0.85 7.25
N SER A 71 5.73 0.98 7.72
CA SER A 71 6.14 0.46 9.01
C SER A 71 5.65 1.34 10.17
N ARG A 72 5.71 0.80 11.39
CA ARG A 72 5.36 1.52 12.63
C ARG A 72 6.22 2.77 12.86
N GLY A 73 7.44 2.80 12.32
CA GLY A 73 8.35 3.92 12.42
C GLY A 73 8.22 4.96 11.31
N HIS A 74 7.34 4.75 10.31
CA HIS A 74 7.29 5.61 9.12
C HIS A 74 6.98 7.08 9.45
N VAL A 75 5.94 7.32 10.25
CA VAL A 75 5.51 8.67 10.60
C VAL A 75 5.94 9.00 12.03
N SER A 76 6.53 10.18 12.21
CA SER A 76 6.78 10.74 13.53
C SER A 76 5.82 11.89 13.84
N HIS A 77 5.43 12.02 15.10
CA HIS A 77 4.72 13.18 15.62
C HIS A 77 5.52 13.76 16.78
N ARG A 78 5.92 15.04 16.67
CA ARG A 78 6.75 15.74 17.67
C ARG A 78 8.04 14.97 18.01
N GLY A 79 8.73 14.47 16.97
CA GLY A 79 10.01 13.74 17.09
C GLY A 79 9.89 12.34 17.69
N ARG A 80 8.67 11.79 17.77
CA ARG A 80 8.39 10.48 18.36
C ARG A 80 7.67 9.57 17.37
N VAL A 81 8.06 8.30 17.35
CA VAL A 81 7.44 7.24 16.53
C VAL A 81 6.63 6.29 17.41
N TYR A 82 6.07 5.24 16.81
CA TYR A 82 5.30 4.21 17.52
C TYR A 82 5.98 3.73 18.80
N GLY A 83 5.19 3.49 19.84
CA GLY A 83 5.69 3.14 21.17
C GLY A 83 6.31 4.32 21.93
N ASN A 84 6.04 5.56 21.49
CA ASN A 84 6.55 6.78 22.10
C ASN A 84 8.10 6.86 22.11
N LEU A 85 8.75 6.19 21.16
CA LEU A 85 10.21 6.18 21.04
C LEU A 85 10.69 7.48 20.41
N LYS A 86 11.78 8.05 20.94
CA LYS A 86 12.42 9.23 20.32
C LYS A 86 13.04 8.81 18.97
N ALA A 87 12.59 9.43 17.88
CA ALA A 87 13.03 9.09 16.52
C ALA A 87 14.55 9.17 16.38
N GLU A 88 15.17 10.21 16.96
CA GLU A 88 16.63 10.43 16.97
C GLU A 88 17.45 9.24 17.49
N ARG A 89 16.87 8.40 18.36
CA ARG A 89 17.55 7.27 19.00
C ARG A 89 17.40 5.96 18.24
N VAL A 90 16.48 5.90 17.27
CA VAL A 90 16.11 4.67 16.58
C VAL A 90 16.32 4.76 15.07
N GLN A 91 16.93 5.83 14.56
CA GLN A 91 17.16 6.03 13.14
C GLN A 91 18.64 6.24 12.79
N SER A 92 19.04 5.80 11.61
CA SER A 92 20.33 6.15 10.99
C SER A 92 20.28 5.96 9.47
N TYR A 93 21.15 6.64 8.74
CA TYR A 93 21.21 6.51 7.27
C TYR A 93 21.59 5.10 6.81
N GLY A 94 22.55 4.44 7.48
CA GLY A 94 23.00 3.10 7.10
C GLY A 94 22.16 1.95 7.70
N GLY A 95 21.58 2.16 8.87
CA GLY A 95 20.87 1.11 9.62
C GLY A 95 19.34 1.20 9.59
N GLY A 96 18.78 2.24 8.96
CA GLY A 96 17.33 2.43 8.89
C GLY A 96 16.70 2.68 10.27
N LEU A 97 15.52 2.10 10.50
CA LEU A 97 14.70 2.29 11.71
C LEU A 97 14.76 1.07 12.64
N LYS A 98 15.53 1.17 13.73
CA LYS A 98 15.75 0.07 14.68
C LYS A 98 14.49 -0.23 15.50
N GLY A 99 14.00 -1.46 15.41
CA GLY A 99 12.90 -1.96 16.24
C GLY A 99 11.51 -1.47 15.84
N VAL A 100 11.42 -0.61 14.83
CA VAL A 100 10.15 -0.09 14.29
C VAL A 100 10.14 -0.04 12.75
N GLY A 101 11.20 -0.51 12.10
CA GLY A 101 11.30 -0.65 10.65
C GLY A 101 10.40 -1.74 10.09
N ILE A 102 10.29 -1.79 8.76
CA ILE A 102 9.40 -2.75 8.08
C ILE A 102 9.85 -4.20 8.31
N ASP A 103 11.15 -4.41 8.52
CA ASP A 103 11.77 -5.69 8.89
C ASP A 103 11.20 -6.29 10.19
N THR A 104 10.64 -5.47 11.08
CA THR A 104 9.98 -5.95 12.30
C THR A 104 8.52 -6.39 12.07
N THR A 105 8.00 -6.23 10.84
CA THR A 105 6.63 -6.60 10.50
C THR A 105 6.59 -8.05 10.04
N PRO A 106 5.90 -8.95 10.75
CA PRO A 106 5.77 -10.33 10.30
C PRO A 106 4.93 -10.41 9.02
N PRO A 107 5.05 -11.50 8.24
CA PRO A 107 4.17 -11.73 7.10
C PRO A 107 2.68 -11.55 7.47
N VAL A 108 1.98 -10.73 6.68
CA VAL A 108 0.57 -10.40 6.94
C VAL A 108 -0.32 -11.35 6.15
N VAL A 109 -0.86 -12.36 6.84
CA VAL A 109 -1.92 -13.21 6.30
C VAL A 109 -3.13 -13.04 7.21
N ARG A 110 -4.16 -12.35 6.72
CA ARG A 110 -5.34 -11.96 7.52
C ARG A 110 -6.61 -12.04 6.68
N ARG A 111 -7.75 -12.05 7.37
CA ARG A 111 -9.05 -11.80 6.74
C ARG A 111 -9.09 -10.33 6.29
N GLY A 112 -9.29 -10.11 4.99
CA GLY A 112 -9.49 -8.78 4.42
C GLY A 112 -10.97 -8.45 4.29
N ILE A 113 -11.36 -7.22 4.63
CA ILE A 113 -12.70 -6.67 4.41
C ILE A 113 -12.57 -5.46 3.50
N LEU A 114 -13.13 -5.53 2.29
CA LEU A 114 -13.15 -4.41 1.35
C LEU A 114 -14.43 -3.61 1.55
N LEU A 115 -14.33 -2.39 2.06
CA LEU A 115 -15.43 -1.43 2.17
C LEU A 115 -15.48 -0.54 0.92
N ASP A 116 -16.49 -0.72 0.08
CA ASP A 116 -16.75 0.12 -1.08
C ASP A 116 -17.44 1.45 -0.71
N VAL A 117 -16.68 2.35 -0.10
CA VAL A 117 -17.17 3.68 0.30
C VAL A 117 -17.67 4.50 -0.89
N ALA A 118 -16.95 4.47 -2.02
CA ALA A 118 -17.42 5.15 -3.23
C ALA A 118 -18.77 4.60 -3.70
N GLY A 119 -18.89 3.27 -3.79
CA GLY A 119 -20.12 2.58 -4.18
C GLY A 119 -21.26 2.76 -3.17
N ALA A 120 -20.95 2.87 -1.87
CA ALA A 120 -21.93 3.16 -0.83
C ALA A 120 -22.62 4.51 -1.08
N LEU A 121 -21.85 5.50 -1.52
CA LEU A 121 -22.33 6.85 -1.88
C LEU A 121 -22.83 6.97 -3.33
N GLY A 122 -22.98 5.85 -4.05
CA GLY A 122 -23.44 5.86 -5.45
C GLY A 122 -22.44 6.48 -6.43
N LYS A 123 -21.16 6.56 -6.06
CA LYS A 123 -20.09 7.17 -6.86
C LYS A 123 -19.17 6.09 -7.43
N ARG A 124 -18.63 6.36 -8.62
CA ARG A 124 -17.55 5.53 -9.20
C ARG A 124 -16.19 5.85 -8.60
N VAL A 125 -15.97 7.12 -8.25
CA VAL A 125 -14.76 7.68 -7.64
C VAL A 125 -15.17 8.81 -6.70
N LEU A 126 -14.61 8.86 -5.50
CA LEU A 126 -14.82 9.99 -4.57
C LEU A 126 -14.13 11.26 -5.10
N PRO A 127 -14.65 12.46 -4.79
CA PRO A 127 -14.00 13.70 -5.21
C PRO A 127 -12.65 13.90 -4.51
N ASN A 128 -11.86 14.85 -5.02
CA ASN A 128 -10.63 15.30 -4.38
C ASN A 128 -10.88 15.69 -2.91
N ALA A 129 -9.92 15.37 -2.04
CA ALA A 129 -9.95 15.63 -0.60
C ALA A 129 -11.23 15.16 0.13
N PHE A 130 -11.98 14.21 -0.41
CA PHE A 130 -13.18 13.72 0.25
C PHE A 130 -12.81 13.02 1.57
N PRO A 131 -13.34 13.46 2.72
CA PRO A 131 -13.07 12.85 4.00
C PRO A 131 -13.87 11.54 4.14
N VAL A 132 -13.18 10.44 4.37
CA VAL A 132 -13.80 9.16 4.75
C VAL A 132 -13.73 9.05 6.27
N GLY A 133 -14.83 9.42 6.94
CA GLY A 133 -14.96 9.33 8.40
C GLY A 133 -15.71 8.08 8.84
N ARG A 134 -16.02 8.02 10.14
CA ARG A 134 -16.77 6.91 10.75
C ARG A 134 -18.09 6.64 10.01
N ARG A 135 -18.83 7.70 9.70
CA ARG A 135 -20.14 7.63 9.05
C ARG A 135 -20.08 6.90 7.71
N GLU A 136 -19.08 7.22 6.88
CA GLU A 136 -18.91 6.62 5.56
C GLU A 136 -18.51 5.14 5.66
N LEU A 137 -17.64 4.80 6.61
CA LEU A 137 -17.20 3.43 6.85
C LEU A 137 -18.36 2.55 7.36
N GLU A 138 -19.14 3.03 8.33
CA GLU A 138 -20.33 2.34 8.84
C GLU A 138 -21.40 2.15 7.77
N ALA A 139 -21.63 3.18 6.94
CA ALA A 139 -22.57 3.09 5.82
C ALA A 139 -22.16 2.03 4.80
N ALA A 140 -20.86 1.96 4.45
CA ALA A 140 -20.33 0.93 3.56
C ALA A 140 -20.47 -0.47 4.18
N ALA A 141 -20.06 -0.65 5.44
CA ALA A 141 -20.16 -1.91 6.15
C ALA A 141 -21.61 -2.42 6.26
N LYS A 142 -22.55 -1.52 6.58
CA LYS A 142 -23.99 -1.83 6.65
C LYS A 142 -24.55 -2.23 5.28
N LYS A 143 -24.18 -1.51 4.21
CA LYS A 143 -24.63 -1.80 2.84
C LYS A 143 -24.16 -3.18 2.37
N GLU A 144 -22.93 -3.54 2.71
CA GLU A 144 -22.32 -4.83 2.36
C GLU A 144 -22.67 -5.96 3.33
N ARG A 145 -23.37 -5.63 4.43
CA ARG A 145 -23.76 -6.57 5.50
C ARG A 145 -22.55 -7.29 6.11
N VAL A 146 -21.45 -6.56 6.30
CA VAL A 146 -20.22 -7.07 6.91
C VAL A 146 -20.07 -6.57 8.34
N THR A 147 -19.51 -7.42 9.19
CA THR A 147 -19.17 -7.08 10.58
C THR A 147 -17.67 -7.25 10.77
N LEU A 148 -17.02 -6.13 11.09
CA LEU A 148 -15.59 -6.09 11.40
C LEU A 148 -15.33 -6.79 12.73
N ARG A 149 -14.15 -7.37 12.84
CA ARG A 149 -13.68 -8.08 14.03
C ARG A 149 -12.22 -7.73 14.28
N SER A 150 -11.80 -7.89 15.53
CA SER A 150 -10.38 -7.72 15.88
C SER A 150 -9.49 -8.60 15.01
N GLY A 151 -8.45 -7.99 14.42
CA GLY A 151 -7.48 -8.66 13.56
C GLY A 151 -7.77 -8.60 12.06
N ASP A 152 -8.93 -8.08 11.65
CA ASP A 152 -9.24 -7.80 10.24
C ASP A 152 -8.30 -6.77 9.62
N VAL A 153 -8.08 -6.89 8.31
CA VAL A 153 -7.48 -5.84 7.49
C VAL A 153 -8.59 -5.16 6.69
N VAL A 154 -8.85 -3.90 6.97
CA VAL A 154 -9.87 -3.11 6.28
C VAL A 154 -9.25 -2.43 5.06
N LEU A 155 -9.81 -2.68 3.89
CA LEU A 155 -9.45 -2.05 2.63
C LEU A 155 -10.54 -1.04 2.28
N VAL A 156 -10.17 0.23 2.09
CA VAL A 156 -11.13 1.31 1.80
C VAL A 156 -11.09 1.64 0.31
N ARG A 157 -12.17 1.31 -0.43
CA ARG A 157 -12.27 1.64 -1.85
C ARG A 157 -12.87 3.03 -2.04
N THR A 158 -12.01 3.97 -2.41
CA THR A 158 -12.38 5.34 -2.81
C THR A 158 -12.61 5.47 -4.32
N GLY A 159 -12.23 4.44 -5.10
CA GLY A 159 -12.21 4.47 -6.57
C GLY A 159 -10.98 5.18 -7.17
N TRP A 160 -10.09 5.75 -6.34
CA TRP A 160 -8.97 6.59 -6.77
C TRP A 160 -7.90 5.84 -7.59
N ALA A 161 -7.74 4.54 -7.33
CA ALA A 161 -6.77 3.66 -8.02
C ALA A 161 -6.86 3.69 -9.56
N ARG A 162 -8.00 4.11 -10.12
CA ARG A 162 -8.20 4.28 -11.57
C ARG A 162 -7.28 5.32 -12.19
N TYR A 163 -6.78 6.27 -11.40
CA TYR A 163 -5.90 7.35 -11.87
C TYR A 163 -4.42 6.96 -11.89
N TRP A 164 -4.04 5.71 -11.65
CA TRP A 164 -2.62 5.28 -11.60
C TRP A 164 -1.79 5.67 -12.83
N LYS A 165 -2.42 5.75 -14.02
CA LYS A 165 -1.74 6.18 -15.26
C LYS A 165 -1.63 7.71 -15.41
N ASP A 166 -2.18 8.48 -14.49
CA ASP A 166 -2.10 9.94 -14.43
C ASP A 166 -1.39 10.34 -13.11
N PRO A 167 -0.05 10.49 -13.12
CA PRO A 167 0.73 10.77 -11.92
C PRO A 167 0.29 12.04 -11.18
N VAL A 168 -0.01 13.11 -11.91
CA VAL A 168 -0.41 14.38 -11.30
C VAL A 168 -1.74 14.21 -10.58
N LYS A 169 -2.73 13.57 -11.22
CA LYS A 169 -4.04 13.31 -10.62
C LYS A 169 -3.99 12.30 -9.48
N PHE A 170 -3.16 11.26 -9.60
CA PHE A 170 -3.07 10.20 -8.59
C PHE A 170 -2.46 10.71 -7.30
N VAL A 171 -1.31 11.39 -7.38
CA VAL A 171 -0.61 11.94 -6.21
C VAL A 171 -1.40 13.08 -5.60
N ALA A 172 -2.04 13.91 -6.44
CA ALA A 172 -2.96 14.96 -6.01
C ALA A 172 -2.42 15.90 -4.92
N THR A 173 -1.14 16.27 -4.98
CA THR A 173 -0.49 17.13 -3.96
C THR A 173 -1.22 18.46 -3.74
N GLU A 174 -1.76 19.06 -4.80
CA GLU A 174 -2.45 20.36 -4.72
C GLU A 174 -3.90 20.25 -4.21
N LYS A 175 -4.62 19.22 -4.65
CA LYS A 175 -6.08 19.10 -4.42
C LYS A 175 -6.45 18.08 -3.35
N GLY A 176 -5.50 17.27 -2.90
CA GLY A 176 -5.71 16.13 -2.00
C GLY A 176 -6.40 14.95 -2.67
N ALA A 177 -5.94 13.73 -2.35
CA ALA A 177 -6.67 12.50 -2.64
C ALA A 177 -7.76 12.26 -1.56
N PRO A 178 -8.87 11.57 -1.87
CA PRO A 178 -9.82 11.11 -0.86
C PRO A 178 -9.13 10.10 0.07
N GLY A 179 -9.43 10.18 1.37
CA GLY A 179 -8.73 9.37 2.36
C GLY A 179 -9.45 9.32 3.70
N VAL A 180 -9.00 8.38 4.53
CA VAL A 180 -9.51 8.22 5.89
C VAL A 180 -9.03 9.39 6.74
N ILE A 181 -9.97 10.00 7.46
CA ILE A 181 -9.68 11.07 8.42
C ILE A 181 -9.70 10.52 9.86
N LEU A 182 -9.34 11.34 10.84
CA LEU A 182 -9.09 10.90 12.22
C LEU A 182 -10.26 10.11 12.84
N ASP A 183 -11.49 10.60 12.72
CA ASP A 183 -12.67 9.92 13.27
C ASP A 183 -12.93 8.54 12.61
N GLY A 184 -12.58 8.40 11.33
CA GLY A 184 -12.62 7.15 10.60
C GLY A 184 -11.49 6.20 10.98
N ALA A 185 -10.33 6.71 11.39
CA ALA A 185 -9.22 5.91 11.89
C ALA A 185 -9.44 5.42 13.34
N GLU A 186 -10.23 6.15 14.12
CA GLU A 186 -10.61 5.80 15.50
C GLU A 186 -11.81 4.83 15.59
N TRP A 187 -12.50 4.60 14.47
CA TRP A 187 -13.60 3.64 14.37
C TRP A 187 -13.11 2.19 14.29
#